data_AF-A0A958WLK3-F1
#
_entry.id   AF-A0A958WLK3-F1
#
_cell.length_a   1.000
_cell.length_b   1.000
_cell.length_c   1.000
_cell.angle_alpha   90.00
_cell.angle_beta   90.00
_cell.angle_gamma   90.00
#
_symmetry.space_group_name_H-M   'P 1'
#
loop_
_entity.id
_entity.type
_entity.pdbx_description
1 polymer ?
#
loop_
_entity_poly.entity_id
_entity_poly.type
_entity_poly.pdbx_seq_one_letter_code
_entity_poly.pdbx_strand_id
1 'polypeptide(L)'
;MRKVFLPLALIIGLIITTSSIAQITTPRTPSPAAEVQQTVGISTITINYSRPAVNGRDIWGALVPYGYNNLGFGTATAAPWRAGANENTTITFSDNAKVEGKDIPAGTYALFVGVHEDGKADIIFSKNSTSWGSFFYDEKEDQLRVQVQYKENAMTERLTYDFTDLAKNSATVVLDWEKKRFPFKVEFDVDAIVLNNARNQLRNATGFSFQGPLSAANYCIQNNINHEEALQWADAAIAANPNFGGYFAKARLYDLMGKETEAVSNYDKAVELANKPQLNFMGYTMMGKEKNEKAMEYFKLNVKRNPKDANVHDSLGECYRKVGNNKAAVKEFKTSLSLSPIPGVKANSIRNLKEMGEDTSTYE
;
A
#
# COMPACT_ATOMS: atom_id res chain seq x y z
N MET A 1 -21.65 -57.45 -32.28
CA MET A 1 -20.59 -58.10 -31.50
C MET A 1 -19.33 -57.26 -31.57
N ARG A 2 -18.70 -57.06 -30.40
CA ARG A 2 -17.51 -56.24 -30.13
C ARG A 2 -16.34 -56.48 -31.10
N LYS A 3 -15.63 -55.41 -31.48
CA LYS A 3 -14.15 -55.36 -31.46
C LYS A 3 -13.70 -53.94 -31.08
N VAL A 4 -13.27 -53.80 -29.83
CA VAL A 4 -12.63 -52.60 -29.28
C VAL A 4 -11.15 -52.68 -29.68
N PHE A 5 -10.66 -51.70 -30.43
CA PHE A 5 -9.23 -51.51 -30.67
C PHE A 5 -8.72 -50.43 -29.72
N LEU A 6 -7.88 -50.83 -28.77
CA LEU A 6 -7.11 -49.94 -27.90
C LEU A 6 -5.88 -49.45 -28.69
N PRO A 7 -5.59 -48.14 -28.81
CA PRO A 7 -4.27 -47.70 -29.22
C PRO A 7 -3.36 -47.66 -27.99
N LEU A 8 -2.28 -48.43 -28.08
CA LEU A 8 -1.16 -48.45 -27.14
C LEU A 8 -0.40 -47.11 -27.27
N ALA A 9 -0.59 -46.21 -26.30
CA ALA A 9 0.17 -44.98 -26.22
C ALA A 9 1.60 -45.29 -25.74
N LEU A 10 2.57 -45.20 -26.66
CA LEU A 10 4.00 -45.29 -26.39
C LEU A 10 4.43 -44.02 -25.65
N ILE A 11 4.60 -44.11 -24.33
CA ILE A 11 5.18 -43.05 -23.49
C ILE A 11 6.69 -43.02 -23.77
N ILE A 12 7.14 -42.08 -24.59
CA ILE A 12 8.56 -41.73 -24.72
C ILE A 12 8.92 -40.92 -23.47
N GLY A 13 9.60 -41.58 -22.53
CA GLY A 13 10.17 -40.93 -21.36
C GLY A 13 11.26 -39.94 -21.78
N LEU A 14 11.01 -38.66 -21.53
CA LEU A 14 11.99 -37.60 -21.70
C LEU A 14 13.06 -37.75 -20.60
N ILE A 15 14.22 -38.31 -20.94
CA ILE A 15 15.37 -38.34 -20.05
C ILE A 15 15.95 -36.93 -20.03
N ILE A 16 15.64 -36.17 -18.98
CA ILE A 16 16.31 -34.91 -18.68
C ILE A 16 17.67 -35.27 -18.08
N THR A 17 18.72 -35.25 -18.89
CA THR A 17 20.09 -35.31 -18.37
C THR A 17 20.42 -33.96 -17.73
N THR A 18 20.33 -33.88 -16.41
CA THR A 18 20.91 -32.76 -15.67
C THR A 18 22.43 -32.96 -15.63
N SER A 19 23.16 -32.07 -16.30
CA SER A 19 24.60 -31.97 -16.13
C SER A 19 24.89 -31.43 -14.74
N SER A 20 25.11 -32.31 -13.77
CA SER A 20 25.63 -31.93 -12.45
C SER A 20 27.12 -31.57 -12.60
N ILE A 21 27.46 -30.28 -12.50
CA ILE A 21 28.85 -29.88 -12.26
C ILE A 21 29.15 -30.23 -10.79
N ALA A 22 29.79 -31.37 -10.57
CA ALA A 22 30.29 -31.79 -9.27
C ALA A 22 31.60 -31.07 -8.94
N GLN A 23 31.51 -29.83 -8.50
CA GLN A 23 32.54 -29.19 -7.67
C GLN A 23 32.00 -29.04 -6.25
N ILE A 24 32.83 -29.29 -5.24
CA ILE A 24 32.47 -29.02 -3.84
C ILE A 24 32.21 -27.52 -3.71
N THR A 25 31.01 -27.13 -3.28
CA THR A 25 30.69 -25.74 -2.98
C THR A 25 31.50 -25.30 -1.75
N THR A 26 32.55 -24.52 -1.96
CA THR A 26 33.32 -23.88 -0.88
C THR A 26 32.74 -22.51 -0.55
N PRO A 27 32.87 -22.01 0.70
CA PRO A 27 32.46 -20.65 1.03
C PRO A 27 33.10 -19.61 0.11
N ARG A 28 32.35 -18.58 -0.32
CA ARG A 28 32.92 -17.39 -0.96
C ARG A 28 33.67 -16.57 0.10
N THR A 29 34.95 -16.87 0.30
CA THR A 29 35.77 -16.24 1.34
C THR A 29 36.13 -14.78 1.04
N PRO A 30 36.49 -14.38 -0.20
CA PRO A 30 36.53 -12.97 -0.57
C PRO A 30 35.13 -12.50 -1.00
N SER A 31 34.63 -11.45 -0.34
CA SER A 31 33.37 -10.76 -0.69
C SER A 31 32.13 -11.68 -0.68
N PRO A 32 31.61 -12.09 0.49
CA PRO A 32 30.42 -12.94 0.56
C PRO A 32 29.22 -12.25 -0.09
N ALA A 33 28.28 -13.05 -0.62
CA ALA A 33 27.03 -12.55 -1.18
C ALA A 33 26.08 -12.08 -0.06
N ALA A 34 25.23 -11.11 -0.37
CA ALA A 34 24.19 -10.61 0.50
C ALA A 34 23.01 -10.04 -0.30
N GLU A 35 21.87 -9.96 0.38
CA GLU A 35 20.65 -9.35 -0.13
C GLU A 35 20.08 -8.40 0.94
N VAL A 36 19.51 -7.28 0.49
CA VAL A 36 18.63 -6.44 1.32
C VAL A 36 17.36 -6.14 0.55
N GLN A 37 16.24 -6.05 1.26
CA GLN A 37 14.93 -5.75 0.68
C GLN A 37 14.17 -4.76 1.55
N GLN A 38 13.46 -3.83 0.91
CA GLN A 38 12.56 -2.90 1.59
C GLN A 38 11.23 -2.80 0.83
N THR A 39 10.13 -2.91 1.58
CA THR A 39 8.79 -2.58 1.09
C THR A 39 8.50 -1.10 1.31
N VAL A 40 8.06 -0.41 0.26
CA VAL A 40 7.64 1.00 0.28
C VAL A 40 6.23 1.07 -0.31
N GLY A 41 5.24 1.45 0.51
CA GLY A 41 3.84 1.28 0.14
C GLY A 41 3.50 -0.19 -0.07
N ILE A 42 3.23 -0.58 -1.30
CA ILE A 42 2.99 -1.98 -1.71
C ILE A 42 4.05 -2.53 -2.68
N SER A 43 5.09 -1.73 -2.94
CA SER A 43 6.17 -2.06 -3.85
C SER A 43 7.43 -2.44 -3.08
N THR A 44 8.34 -3.16 -3.73
CA THR A 44 9.58 -3.62 -3.12
C THR A 44 10.79 -3.18 -3.93
N ILE A 45 11.86 -2.85 -3.20
CA ILE A 45 13.20 -2.64 -3.72
C ILE A 45 14.06 -3.77 -3.16
N THR A 46 14.69 -4.55 -4.03
CA THR A 46 15.61 -5.64 -3.64
C THR A 46 16.98 -5.36 -4.21
N ILE A 47 18.04 -5.48 -3.40
CA ILE A 47 19.43 -5.32 -3.84
C ILE A 47 20.19 -6.62 -3.55
N ASN A 48 20.72 -7.23 -4.59
CA ASN A 48 21.57 -8.42 -4.52
C ASN A 48 23.01 -8.04 -4.86
N TYR A 49 23.95 -8.36 -3.98
CA TYR A 49 25.33 -7.87 -4.12
C TYR A 49 26.36 -8.78 -3.43
N SER A 50 27.63 -8.61 -3.78
CA SER A 50 28.75 -9.15 -3.00
C SER A 50 29.45 -8.04 -2.23
N ARG A 51 29.78 -8.28 -0.96
CA ARG A 51 30.27 -7.25 -0.02
C ARG A 51 31.78 -7.33 0.26
N PRO A 52 32.65 -6.67 -0.54
CA PRO A 52 34.09 -6.63 -0.29
C PRO A 52 34.43 -5.92 1.03
N ALA A 53 35.53 -6.35 1.65
CA ALA A 53 36.10 -5.70 2.83
C ALA A 53 37.09 -4.60 2.43
N VAL A 54 37.34 -3.58 3.25
CA VAL A 54 38.44 -2.62 3.00
C VAL A 54 39.78 -3.36 3.09
N ASN A 55 39.97 -4.14 4.15
CA ASN A 55 41.12 -5.00 4.37
C ASN A 55 42.46 -4.25 4.26
N GLY A 56 42.52 -3.04 4.82
CA GLY A 56 43.71 -2.18 4.83
C GLY A 56 44.11 -1.59 3.46
N ARG A 57 43.24 -1.66 2.44
CA ARG A 57 43.50 -1.13 1.10
C ARG A 57 43.00 0.29 0.96
N ASP A 58 43.68 1.08 0.12
CA ASP A 58 43.16 2.35 -0.35
C ASP A 58 42.00 2.10 -1.34
N ILE A 59 40.81 2.56 -0.96
CA ILE A 59 39.59 2.30 -1.74
C ILE A 59 39.42 3.34 -2.83
N TRP A 60 39.31 4.62 -2.46
CA TRP A 60 38.93 5.68 -3.40
C TRP A 60 40.14 6.27 -4.12
N GLY A 61 40.06 6.36 -5.45
CA GLY A 61 41.18 6.76 -6.31
C GLY A 61 42.21 5.66 -6.55
N ALA A 62 42.04 4.49 -5.92
CA ALA A 62 42.90 3.32 -6.10
C ALA A 62 42.07 2.10 -6.51
N LEU A 63 41.56 1.30 -5.56
CA LEU A 63 40.75 0.12 -5.88
C LEU A 63 39.47 0.46 -6.67
N VAL A 64 38.86 1.59 -6.33
CA VAL A 64 37.78 2.24 -7.07
C VAL A 64 38.37 3.54 -7.62
N PRO A 65 38.91 3.53 -8.85
CA PRO A 65 39.43 4.74 -9.46
C PRO A 65 38.28 5.72 -9.73
N TYR A 66 38.60 7.00 -9.71
CA TYR A 66 37.62 8.03 -10.05
C TYR A 66 37.32 8.03 -11.56
N GLY A 67 36.12 8.46 -11.91
CA GLY A 67 35.59 8.47 -13.28
C GLY A 67 35.29 7.07 -13.83
N TYR A 68 35.38 6.98 -15.16
CA TYR A 68 35.16 5.75 -15.92
C TYR A 68 36.50 5.26 -16.45
N ASN A 69 36.76 3.96 -16.31
CA ASN A 69 38.10 3.42 -16.50
C ASN A 69 38.11 2.24 -17.45
N ASN A 70 39.15 2.13 -18.28
CA ASN A 70 39.39 0.91 -19.04
C ASN A 70 39.98 -0.15 -18.11
N LEU A 71 39.27 -1.27 -17.94
CA LEU A 71 39.68 -2.34 -17.02
C LEU A 71 40.73 -3.30 -17.63
N GLY A 72 41.18 -3.05 -18.87
CA GLY A 72 42.16 -3.87 -19.56
C GLY A 72 41.65 -5.24 -20.00
N PHE A 73 40.34 -5.49 -19.85
CA PHE A 73 39.66 -6.72 -20.23
C PHE A 73 38.19 -6.44 -20.54
N GLY A 74 37.61 -7.23 -21.45
CA GLY A 74 36.25 -7.04 -21.93
C GLY A 74 36.14 -5.95 -23.01
N THR A 75 34.92 -5.55 -23.33
CA THR A 75 34.63 -4.57 -24.40
C THR A 75 34.52 -3.13 -23.89
N ALA A 76 34.41 -2.93 -22.58
CA ALA A 76 34.24 -1.61 -22.00
C ALA A 76 35.55 -0.81 -22.01
N THR A 77 35.57 0.30 -22.74
CA THR A 77 36.69 1.25 -22.74
C THR A 77 36.55 2.33 -21.65
N ALA A 78 35.36 2.49 -21.10
CA ALA A 78 35.04 3.42 -20.03
C ALA A 78 34.01 2.77 -19.07
N ALA A 79 34.51 1.97 -18.12
CA ALA A 79 33.68 1.21 -17.20
C ALA A 79 33.47 1.97 -15.86
N PRO A 80 32.23 2.05 -15.35
CA PRO A 80 31.98 2.50 -13.99
C PRO A 80 32.34 1.42 -12.97
N TRP A 81 32.33 1.78 -11.69
CA TRP A 81 32.50 0.80 -10.61
C TRP A 81 31.23 -0.04 -10.45
N ARG A 82 31.39 -1.36 -10.30
CA ARG A 82 30.30 -2.33 -10.11
C ARG A 82 29.57 -2.24 -8.77
N ALA A 83 29.93 -1.29 -7.91
CA ALA A 83 29.27 -1.05 -6.63
C ALA A 83 29.16 -2.34 -5.77
N GLY A 84 30.22 -3.14 -5.77
CA GLY A 84 30.21 -4.50 -5.24
C GLY A 84 31.44 -5.30 -5.69
N ALA A 85 31.33 -6.62 -5.69
CA ALA A 85 32.37 -7.55 -6.15
C ALA A 85 31.75 -8.73 -6.93
N ASN A 86 32.59 -9.51 -7.62
CA ASN A 86 32.16 -10.69 -8.40
C ASN A 86 31.17 -10.32 -9.51
N GLU A 87 29.97 -10.88 -9.52
CA GLU A 87 28.90 -10.52 -10.46
C GLU A 87 28.42 -9.07 -10.27
N ASN A 88 27.61 -8.56 -11.20
CA ASN A 88 26.96 -7.26 -11.03
C ASN A 88 26.16 -7.23 -9.72
N THR A 89 26.30 -6.14 -8.95
CA THR A 89 25.26 -5.77 -8.00
C THR A 89 23.98 -5.51 -8.79
N THR A 90 22.87 -6.11 -8.40
CA THR A 90 21.58 -5.90 -9.04
C THR A 90 20.62 -5.20 -8.10
N ILE A 91 19.76 -4.36 -8.68
CA ILE A 91 18.64 -3.74 -8.00
C ILE A 91 17.35 -4.03 -8.76
N THR A 92 16.34 -4.50 -8.04
CA THR A 92 15.03 -4.88 -8.58
C THR A 92 13.96 -3.98 -8.00
N PHE A 93 13.13 -3.41 -8.88
CA PHE A 93 11.90 -2.70 -8.52
C PHE A 93 10.69 -3.54 -8.92
N SER A 94 9.79 -3.84 -7.99
CA SER A 94 8.57 -4.63 -8.30
C SER A 94 7.57 -3.88 -9.18
N ASP A 95 7.59 -2.55 -9.11
CA ASP A 95 6.69 -1.65 -9.83
C ASP A 95 7.51 -0.50 -10.42
N ASN A 96 6.90 0.27 -11.32
CA ASN A 96 7.51 1.49 -11.83
C ASN A 96 7.81 2.44 -10.66
N ALA A 97 9.01 3.01 -10.66
CA ALA A 97 9.49 3.87 -9.58
C ALA A 97 10.02 5.19 -10.15
N LYS A 98 10.39 6.10 -9.24
CA LYS A 98 11.24 7.24 -9.53
C LYS A 98 12.52 7.12 -8.73
N VAL A 99 13.65 7.35 -9.38
CA VAL A 99 14.95 7.48 -8.71
C VAL A 99 15.42 8.91 -8.88
N GLU A 100 15.67 9.62 -7.78
CA GLU A 100 16.01 11.05 -7.80
C GLU A 100 15.03 11.86 -8.68
N GLY A 101 13.73 11.55 -8.57
CA GLY A 101 12.66 12.19 -9.33
C GLY A 101 12.52 11.76 -10.81
N LYS A 102 13.41 10.92 -11.35
CA LYS A 102 13.35 10.42 -12.74
C LYS A 102 12.69 9.04 -12.81
N ASP A 103 11.81 8.85 -13.78
CA ASP A 103 11.05 7.60 -13.93
C ASP A 103 11.95 6.42 -14.33
N ILE A 104 11.71 5.26 -13.70
CA ILE A 104 12.31 3.97 -14.05
C ILE A 104 11.22 2.89 -14.07
N PRO A 105 11.10 2.08 -15.15
CA PRO A 105 10.17 0.98 -15.18
C PRO A 105 10.46 -0.09 -14.10
N ALA A 106 9.44 -0.88 -13.76
CA ALA A 106 9.64 -2.11 -13.00
C ALA A 106 10.64 -3.03 -13.72
N GLY A 107 11.52 -3.68 -12.98
CA GLY A 107 12.54 -4.54 -13.58
C GLY A 107 13.75 -4.74 -12.68
N THR A 108 14.69 -5.56 -13.18
CA THR A 108 15.99 -5.80 -12.54
C THR A 108 17.08 -5.17 -13.38
N TYR A 109 17.93 -4.38 -12.74
CA TYR A 109 19.00 -3.62 -13.36
C TYR A 109 20.34 -3.94 -12.70
N ALA A 110 21.43 -3.92 -13.45
CA ALA A 110 22.75 -3.79 -12.86
C ALA A 110 22.91 -2.38 -12.29
N LEU A 111 23.43 -2.30 -11.07
CA LEU A 111 23.70 -1.06 -10.37
C LEU A 111 25.20 -0.75 -10.44
N PHE A 112 25.54 0.34 -11.13
CA PHE A 112 26.90 0.85 -11.21
C PHE A 112 27.00 2.24 -10.58
N VAL A 113 28.21 2.60 -10.17
CA VAL A 113 28.53 3.93 -9.61
C VAL A 113 29.75 4.49 -10.34
N GLY A 114 29.59 5.62 -11.02
CA GLY A 114 30.72 6.43 -11.50
C GLY A 114 31.11 7.43 -10.41
N VAL A 115 32.25 7.23 -9.74
CA VAL A 115 32.66 8.07 -8.59
C VAL A 115 33.52 9.23 -9.09
N HIS A 116 33.18 10.47 -8.75
CA HIS A 116 33.96 11.65 -9.14
C HIS A 116 34.76 12.22 -7.97
N GLU A 117 35.87 12.90 -8.27
CA GLU A 117 36.71 13.56 -7.25
C GLU A 117 36.02 14.75 -6.59
N ASP A 118 35.05 15.37 -7.27
CA ASP A 118 34.38 16.60 -6.85
C ASP A 118 33.20 16.38 -5.88
N GLY A 119 33.11 15.20 -5.26
CA GLY A 119 32.04 14.84 -4.32
C GLY A 119 30.80 14.22 -4.97
N LYS A 120 30.75 14.13 -6.30
CA LYS A 120 29.60 13.60 -7.03
C LYS A 120 29.75 12.13 -7.38
N ALA A 121 28.63 11.47 -7.60
CA ALA A 121 28.61 10.14 -8.19
C ALA A 121 27.44 9.99 -9.15
N ASP A 122 27.68 9.28 -10.25
CA ASP A 122 26.63 8.85 -11.18
C ASP A 122 26.13 7.47 -10.75
N ILE A 123 24.88 7.39 -10.30
CA ILE A 123 24.18 6.12 -10.05
C ILE A 123 23.54 5.67 -11.35
N ILE A 124 23.91 4.48 -11.81
CA ILE A 124 23.60 3.99 -13.14
C ILE A 124 22.84 2.66 -13.01
N PHE A 125 21.73 2.58 -13.73
CA PHE A 125 20.87 1.40 -13.81
C PHE A 125 20.94 0.86 -15.23
N SER A 126 21.68 -0.24 -15.45
CA SER A 126 21.83 -0.86 -16.77
C SER A 126 20.91 -2.06 -16.93
N LYS A 127 20.35 -2.25 -18.13
CA LYS A 127 19.47 -3.38 -18.49
C LYS A 127 20.20 -4.72 -18.47
N ASN A 128 21.53 -4.73 -18.61
CA ASN A 128 22.35 -5.94 -18.56
C ASN A 128 22.72 -6.28 -17.10
N SER A 129 21.85 -7.04 -16.45
CA SER A 129 21.97 -7.39 -15.02
C SER A 129 22.77 -8.67 -14.75
N THR A 130 23.16 -9.43 -15.77
CA THR A 130 23.73 -10.79 -15.62
C THR A 130 25.25 -10.86 -15.80
N SER A 131 25.87 -9.78 -16.24
CA SER A 131 27.31 -9.74 -16.53
C SER A 131 28.19 -9.83 -15.28
N TRP A 132 29.42 -10.30 -15.48
CA TRP A 132 30.44 -10.32 -14.43
C TRP A 132 31.02 -8.91 -14.22
N GLY A 133 30.28 -8.05 -13.54
CA GLY A 133 30.70 -6.66 -13.36
C GLY A 133 30.69 -5.82 -14.62
N SER A 134 31.50 -4.75 -14.60
CA SER A 134 31.52 -3.70 -15.63
C SER A 134 32.50 -3.92 -16.81
N PHE A 135 33.12 -5.10 -16.96
CA PHE A 135 34.06 -5.37 -18.06
C PHE A 135 33.43 -5.26 -19.45
N PHE A 136 32.12 -5.52 -19.55
CA PHE A 136 31.36 -5.44 -20.80
C PHE A 136 30.29 -4.33 -20.73
N TYR A 137 30.49 -3.35 -19.85
CA TYR A 137 29.59 -2.20 -19.74
C TYR A 137 29.44 -1.49 -21.10
N ASP A 138 28.18 -1.28 -21.50
CA ASP A 138 27.79 -0.46 -22.64
C ASP A 138 26.78 0.59 -22.16
N GLU A 139 27.12 1.87 -22.29
CA GLU A 139 26.27 2.99 -21.92
C GLU A 139 24.91 2.98 -22.65
N LYS A 140 24.82 2.36 -23.83
CA LYS A 140 23.55 2.21 -24.56
C LYS A 140 22.56 1.29 -23.84
N GLU A 141 23.03 0.48 -22.90
CA GLU A 141 22.21 -0.39 -22.06
C GLU A 141 21.70 0.33 -20.80
N ASP A 142 22.13 1.56 -20.53
CA ASP A 142 21.63 2.36 -19.41
C ASP A 142 20.12 2.62 -19.56
N GLN A 143 19.34 2.15 -18.61
CA GLN A 143 17.94 2.54 -18.44
C GLN A 143 17.84 3.93 -17.80
N LEU A 144 18.72 4.22 -16.84
CA LEU A 144 18.71 5.47 -16.10
C LEU A 144 20.11 5.79 -15.57
N ARG A 145 20.46 7.08 -15.63
CA ARG A 145 21.61 7.67 -14.93
C ARG A 145 21.15 8.90 -14.15
N VAL A 146 21.45 8.91 -12.86
CA VAL A 146 21.20 10.05 -11.96
C VAL A 146 22.47 10.43 -11.25
N GLN A 147 22.67 11.73 -11.04
CA GLN A 147 23.83 12.23 -10.32
C GLN A 147 23.42 12.55 -8.89
N VAL A 148 24.20 12.08 -7.93
CA VAL A 148 24.03 12.33 -6.50
C VAL A 148 25.30 12.89 -5.89
N GLN A 149 25.17 13.46 -4.70
CA GLN A 149 26.32 13.86 -3.88
C GLN A 149 26.60 12.75 -2.87
N TYR A 150 27.80 12.15 -2.92
CA TYR A 150 28.20 11.23 -1.86
C TYR A 150 28.62 12.01 -0.62
N LYS A 151 28.53 11.36 0.54
CA LYS A 151 28.79 11.96 1.84
C LYS A 151 29.88 11.20 2.56
N GLU A 152 30.58 11.88 3.45
CA GLU A 152 31.41 11.22 4.46
C GLU A 152 30.53 10.33 5.35
N ASN A 153 31.11 9.22 5.78
CA ASN A 153 30.47 8.20 6.59
C ASN A 153 31.43 7.69 7.67
N ALA A 154 30.87 7.08 8.72
CA ALA A 154 31.66 6.27 9.63
C ALA A 154 32.35 5.12 8.88
N MET A 155 33.48 4.63 9.40
CA MET A 155 34.23 3.56 8.77
C MET A 155 33.39 2.28 8.67
N THR A 156 33.05 1.90 7.44
CA THR A 156 32.32 0.70 7.08
C THR A 156 33.27 -0.32 6.45
N GLU A 157 33.71 -1.29 7.26
CA GLU A 157 34.72 -2.27 6.82
C GLU A 157 34.24 -3.12 5.63
N ARG A 158 32.97 -3.53 5.61
CA ARG A 158 32.39 -4.31 4.51
C ARG A 158 31.31 -3.50 3.81
N LEU A 159 31.41 -3.39 2.49
CA LEU A 159 30.42 -2.70 1.67
C LEU A 159 29.02 -3.18 2.04
N THR A 160 28.11 -2.25 2.32
CA THR A 160 26.76 -2.55 2.76
C THR A 160 25.75 -1.67 2.04
N TYR A 161 24.60 -2.25 1.71
CA TYR A 161 23.43 -1.51 1.28
C TYR A 161 22.41 -1.50 2.41
N ASP A 162 21.70 -0.39 2.58
CA ASP A 162 20.61 -0.24 3.55
C ASP A 162 19.56 0.76 3.04
N PHE A 163 18.45 0.89 3.76
CA PHE A 163 17.37 1.82 3.48
C PHE A 163 17.15 2.78 4.65
N THR A 164 17.24 4.08 4.39
CA THR A 164 17.00 5.14 5.37
C THR A 164 15.80 6.00 4.96
N ASP A 165 15.36 6.90 5.86
CA ASP A 165 14.33 7.90 5.58
C ASP A 165 13.01 7.32 5.02
N LEU A 166 12.59 6.19 5.58
CA LEU A 166 11.38 5.50 5.14
C LEU A 166 10.13 6.37 5.35
N ALA A 167 9.40 6.61 4.28
CA ALA A 167 8.13 7.34 4.25
C ALA A 167 7.02 6.47 3.64
N LYS A 168 5.79 7.02 3.56
CA LYS A 168 4.62 6.31 3.00
C LYS A 168 4.88 5.78 1.58
N ASN A 169 5.61 6.53 0.76
CA ASN A 169 5.80 6.26 -0.67
C ASN A 169 7.26 6.38 -1.13
N SER A 170 8.22 6.53 -0.21
CA SER A 170 9.64 6.64 -0.57
C SER A 170 10.57 6.03 0.46
N ALA A 171 11.79 5.70 0.04
CA ALA A 171 12.93 5.41 0.90
C ALA A 171 14.22 5.92 0.24
N THR A 172 15.24 6.21 1.03
CA THR A 172 16.59 6.48 0.53
C THR A 172 17.40 5.19 0.57
N VAL A 173 17.87 4.74 -0.59
CA VAL A 173 18.86 3.66 -0.66
C VAL A 173 20.22 4.26 -0.32
N VAL A 174 20.99 3.60 0.55
CA VAL A 174 22.37 4.01 0.85
C VAL A 174 23.33 2.86 0.57
N LEU A 175 24.42 3.16 -0.13
CA LEU A 175 25.61 2.31 -0.21
C LEU A 175 26.68 2.89 0.71
N ASP A 176 27.09 2.13 1.71
CA ASP A 176 28.18 2.48 2.62
C ASP A 176 29.40 1.57 2.40
N TRP A 177 30.56 2.16 2.18
CA TRP A 177 31.83 1.44 2.21
C TRP A 177 32.98 2.36 2.57
N GLU A 178 33.91 1.88 3.39
CA GLU A 178 34.95 2.72 3.98
C GLU A 178 34.27 3.95 4.63
N LYS A 179 34.69 5.17 4.33
CA LYS A 179 34.15 6.41 4.87
C LYS A 179 33.26 7.15 3.88
N LYS A 180 32.76 6.49 2.83
CA LYS A 180 31.82 7.12 1.88
C LYS A 180 30.46 6.44 1.90
N ARG A 181 29.43 7.29 1.81
CA ARG A 181 28.02 6.94 1.63
C ARG A 181 27.51 7.49 0.32
N PHE A 182 26.85 6.67 -0.49
CA PHE A 182 26.20 7.06 -1.75
C PHE A 182 24.68 6.93 -1.59
N PRO A 183 23.98 8.00 -1.18
CA PRO A 183 22.53 7.98 -1.02
C PRO A 183 21.81 8.29 -2.34
N PHE A 184 20.70 7.61 -2.61
CA PHE A 184 19.74 8.03 -3.62
C PHE A 184 18.30 7.67 -3.22
N LYS A 185 17.36 8.59 -3.45
CA LYS A 185 15.95 8.46 -3.14
C LYS A 185 15.24 7.63 -4.20
N VAL A 186 14.41 6.69 -3.74
CA VAL A 186 13.47 5.91 -4.56
C VAL A 186 12.05 6.20 -4.08
N GLU A 187 11.16 6.47 -5.02
CA GLU A 187 9.75 6.78 -4.77
C GLU A 187 8.83 5.92 -5.63
N PHE A 188 7.67 5.56 -5.10
CA PHE A 188 6.62 4.85 -5.83
C PHE A 188 5.33 5.68 -5.85
N ASP A 189 4.64 5.70 -6.99
CA ASP A 189 3.28 6.22 -7.07
C ASP A 189 2.30 5.16 -6.55
N VAL A 190 2.22 5.06 -5.22
CA VAL A 190 1.43 4.02 -4.53
C VAL A 190 -0.02 4.05 -4.99
N ASP A 191 -0.59 5.24 -5.18
CA ASP A 191 -1.96 5.40 -5.62
C ASP A 191 -2.16 4.87 -7.04
N ALA A 192 -1.31 5.25 -8.00
CA ALA A 192 -1.38 4.71 -9.35
C ALA A 192 -1.22 3.18 -9.38
N ILE A 193 -0.33 2.62 -8.56
CA ILE A 193 -0.11 1.18 -8.47
C ILE A 193 -1.35 0.46 -7.92
N VAL A 194 -1.94 0.96 -6.83
CA VAL A 194 -3.17 0.39 -6.25
C VAL A 194 -4.32 0.43 -7.25
N LEU A 195 -4.48 1.55 -7.97
CA LEU A 195 -5.55 1.68 -8.97
C LEU A 195 -5.35 0.75 -10.15
N ASN A 196 -4.12 0.61 -10.66
CA ASN A 196 -3.81 -0.33 -11.73
C ASN A 196 -4.05 -1.78 -11.29
N ASN A 197 -3.68 -2.11 -10.05
CA ASN A 197 -3.97 -3.41 -9.46
C ASN A 197 -5.48 -3.65 -9.36
N ALA A 198 -6.26 -2.67 -8.88
CA ALA A 198 -7.72 -2.75 -8.84
C ALA A 198 -8.30 -2.98 -10.26
N ARG A 199 -7.93 -2.16 -11.24
CA ARG A 199 -8.37 -2.30 -12.64
C ARG A 199 -8.09 -3.69 -13.21
N ASN A 200 -6.94 -4.28 -12.89
CA ASN A 200 -6.57 -5.61 -13.35
C ASN A 200 -7.29 -6.73 -12.59
N GLN A 201 -7.33 -6.67 -11.26
CA GLN A 201 -7.91 -7.71 -10.41
C GLN A 201 -9.43 -7.78 -10.54
N LEU A 202 -10.10 -6.64 -10.71
CA LEU A 202 -11.56 -6.57 -10.88
C LEU A 202 -12.04 -7.11 -12.24
N ARG A 203 -11.14 -7.50 -13.14
CA ARG A 203 -11.48 -8.25 -14.35
C ARG A 203 -11.58 -9.77 -14.11
N ASN A 204 -11.20 -10.23 -12.92
CA ASN A 204 -11.17 -11.64 -12.53
C ASN A 204 -12.21 -11.92 -11.44
N ALA A 205 -12.16 -13.11 -10.80
CA ALA A 205 -13.09 -13.55 -9.76
C ALA A 205 -13.40 -12.47 -8.69
N THR A 206 -12.39 -11.68 -8.28
CA THR A 206 -12.51 -10.58 -7.32
C THR A 206 -13.57 -9.53 -7.73
N GLY A 207 -13.72 -9.25 -9.03
CA GLY A 207 -14.68 -8.29 -9.55
C GLY A 207 -16.11 -8.79 -9.67
N PHE A 208 -16.34 -10.10 -9.59
CA PHE A 208 -17.70 -10.69 -9.63
C PHE A 208 -18.37 -10.75 -8.25
N SER A 209 -17.64 -10.38 -7.20
CA SER A 209 -18.16 -10.24 -5.84
C SER A 209 -18.19 -8.77 -5.45
N PHE A 210 -19.11 -8.34 -4.58
CA PHE A 210 -19.22 -6.92 -4.22
C PHE A 210 -17.99 -6.40 -3.46
N GLN A 211 -17.24 -7.28 -2.78
CA GLN A 211 -16.13 -6.93 -1.90
C GLN A 211 -14.97 -6.28 -2.67
N GLY A 212 -14.62 -6.80 -3.84
CA GLY A 212 -13.53 -6.27 -4.66
C GLY A 212 -13.76 -4.83 -5.09
N PRO A 213 -14.82 -4.54 -5.87
CA PRO A 213 -15.13 -3.19 -6.31
C PRO A 213 -15.38 -2.25 -5.12
N LEU A 214 -16.03 -2.71 -4.05
CA LEU A 214 -16.24 -1.90 -2.85
C LEU A 214 -14.91 -1.54 -2.16
N SER A 215 -13.94 -2.46 -2.12
CA SER A 215 -12.60 -2.17 -1.57
C SER A 215 -11.88 -1.11 -2.41
N ALA A 216 -11.95 -1.20 -3.73
CA ALA A 216 -11.34 -0.22 -4.63
C ALA A 216 -11.98 1.16 -4.49
N ALA A 217 -13.32 1.23 -4.44
CA ALA A 217 -14.04 2.47 -4.19
C ALA A 217 -13.66 3.10 -2.84
N ASN A 218 -13.55 2.30 -1.78
CA ASN A 218 -13.16 2.79 -0.46
C ASN A 218 -11.71 3.29 -0.41
N TYR A 219 -10.78 2.67 -1.15
CA TYR A 219 -9.41 3.17 -1.26
C TYR A 219 -9.39 4.59 -1.84
N CYS A 220 -10.14 4.82 -2.92
CA CYS A 220 -10.31 6.13 -3.53
C CYS A 220 -10.91 7.16 -2.56
N ILE A 221 -11.95 6.78 -1.81
CA ILE A 221 -12.59 7.65 -0.81
C ILE A 221 -11.60 8.02 0.30
N GLN A 222 -10.80 7.07 0.79
CA GLN A 222 -9.85 7.30 1.89
C GLN A 222 -8.69 8.21 1.48
N ASN A 223 -8.21 8.09 0.25
CA ASN A 223 -7.11 8.91 -0.27
C ASN A 223 -7.59 10.16 -1.03
N ASN A 224 -8.91 10.35 -1.20
CA ASN A 224 -9.53 11.47 -1.91
C ASN A 224 -9.03 11.60 -3.37
N ILE A 225 -9.06 10.48 -4.10
CA ILE A 225 -8.57 10.36 -5.49
C ILE A 225 -9.58 9.64 -6.39
N ASN A 226 -9.56 9.93 -7.70
CA ASN A 226 -10.29 9.20 -8.75
C ASN A 226 -11.78 8.95 -8.44
N HIS A 227 -12.50 9.98 -8.02
CA HIS A 227 -13.89 9.86 -7.55
C HIS A 227 -14.84 9.29 -8.61
N GLU A 228 -14.66 9.64 -9.88
CA GLU A 228 -15.49 9.17 -10.99
C GLU A 228 -15.33 7.66 -11.23
N GLU A 229 -14.10 7.14 -11.19
CA GLU A 229 -13.85 5.70 -11.34
C GLU A 229 -14.30 4.94 -10.08
N ALA A 230 -14.10 5.52 -8.91
CA ALA A 230 -14.60 4.98 -7.65
C ALA A 230 -16.13 4.85 -7.63
N LEU A 231 -16.87 5.77 -8.28
CA LEU A 231 -18.32 5.65 -8.46
C LEU A 231 -18.67 4.43 -9.31
N GLN A 232 -17.92 4.16 -10.38
CA GLN A 232 -18.13 2.97 -11.21
C GLN A 232 -17.88 1.68 -10.41
N TRP A 233 -16.87 1.67 -9.53
CA TRP A 233 -16.63 0.53 -8.65
C TRP A 233 -17.68 0.37 -7.56
N ALA A 234 -18.20 1.47 -6.99
CA ALA A 234 -19.34 1.42 -6.08
C ALA A 234 -20.59 0.88 -6.78
N ASP A 235 -20.84 1.30 -8.03
CA ASP A 235 -21.93 0.78 -8.86
C ASP A 235 -21.77 -0.70 -9.19
N ALA A 236 -20.55 -1.14 -9.52
CA ALA A 236 -20.26 -2.56 -9.71
C ALA A 236 -20.51 -3.38 -8.43
N ALA A 237 -20.15 -2.85 -7.26
CA ALA A 237 -20.43 -3.51 -5.98
C ALA A 237 -21.95 -3.66 -5.72
N ILE A 238 -22.71 -2.59 -5.99
CA ILE A 238 -24.18 -2.60 -5.86
C ILE A 238 -24.82 -3.56 -6.86
N ALA A 239 -24.34 -3.59 -8.10
CA ALA A 239 -24.85 -4.50 -9.14
C ALA A 239 -24.57 -5.97 -8.81
N ALA A 240 -23.42 -6.28 -8.23
CA ALA A 240 -23.07 -7.64 -7.79
C ALA A 240 -23.96 -8.12 -6.63
N ASN A 241 -24.20 -7.24 -5.65
CA ASN A 241 -25.13 -7.52 -4.55
C ASN A 241 -25.54 -6.19 -3.89
N PRO A 242 -26.80 -5.72 -4.03
CA PRO A 242 -27.25 -4.51 -3.36
C PRO A 242 -27.06 -4.62 -1.84
N ASN A 243 -26.20 -3.77 -1.28
CA ASN A 243 -25.83 -3.84 0.13
C ASN A 243 -25.59 -2.43 0.70
N PHE A 244 -25.59 -2.32 2.04
CA PHE A 244 -25.32 -1.07 2.75
C PHE A 244 -24.01 -0.41 2.30
N GLY A 245 -22.92 -1.18 2.22
CA GLY A 245 -21.58 -0.67 1.92
C GLY A 245 -21.47 -0.04 0.53
N GLY A 246 -22.10 -0.65 -0.48
CA GLY A 246 -22.12 -0.11 -1.84
C GLY A 246 -22.81 1.25 -1.92
N TYR A 247 -24.03 1.36 -1.40
CA TYR A 247 -24.76 2.64 -1.39
C TYR A 247 -24.09 3.69 -0.48
N PHE A 248 -23.53 3.27 0.65
CA PHE A 248 -22.79 4.16 1.54
C PHE A 248 -21.51 4.71 0.89
N ALA A 249 -20.74 3.87 0.19
CA ALA A 249 -19.57 4.31 -0.57
C ALA A 249 -19.97 5.29 -1.69
N LYS A 250 -21.04 4.98 -2.43
CA LYS A 250 -21.58 5.87 -3.47
C LYS A 250 -22.02 7.23 -2.92
N ALA A 251 -22.69 7.24 -1.76
CA ALA A 251 -23.09 8.46 -1.08
C ALA A 251 -21.89 9.33 -0.65
N ARG A 252 -20.85 8.72 -0.08
CA ARG A 252 -19.61 9.41 0.32
C ARG A 252 -18.86 9.98 -0.88
N LEU A 253 -18.85 9.29 -2.01
CA LEU A 253 -18.27 9.80 -3.25
C LEU A 253 -19.03 11.03 -3.74
N TYR A 254 -20.36 11.02 -3.70
CA TYR A 254 -21.14 12.21 -4.03
C TYR A 254 -20.89 13.37 -3.08
N ASP A 255 -20.71 13.13 -1.77
CA ASP A 255 -20.29 14.17 -0.83
C ASP A 255 -18.92 14.79 -1.22
N LEU A 256 -17.92 13.95 -1.52
CA LEU A 256 -16.59 14.41 -1.95
C LEU A 256 -16.64 15.21 -3.27
N MET A 257 -17.64 14.95 -4.10
CA MET A 257 -17.90 15.67 -5.35
C MET A 257 -18.83 16.89 -5.17
N GLY A 258 -19.28 17.20 -3.95
CA GLY A 258 -20.21 18.30 -3.67
C GLY A 258 -21.63 18.08 -4.19
N LYS A 259 -22.01 16.84 -4.52
CA LYS A 259 -23.30 16.45 -5.08
C LYS A 259 -24.27 16.02 -3.98
N GLU A 260 -24.76 17.02 -3.24
CA GLU A 260 -25.49 16.81 -2.00
C GLU A 260 -26.79 16.00 -2.17
N THR A 261 -27.56 16.28 -3.22
CA THR A 261 -28.83 15.60 -3.49
C THR A 261 -28.62 14.11 -3.75
N GLU A 262 -27.62 13.78 -4.57
CA GLU A 262 -27.25 12.40 -4.89
C GLU A 262 -26.66 11.68 -3.68
N ALA A 263 -25.88 12.39 -2.84
CA ALA A 263 -25.37 11.85 -1.60
C ALA A 263 -26.52 11.42 -0.67
N VAL A 264 -27.47 12.32 -0.38
CA VAL A 264 -28.63 12.02 0.48
C VAL A 264 -29.46 10.88 -0.09
N SER A 265 -29.73 10.86 -1.39
CA SER A 265 -30.47 9.76 -2.03
C SER A 265 -29.80 8.40 -1.83
N ASN A 266 -28.48 8.33 -1.90
CA ASN A 266 -27.75 7.07 -1.69
C ASN A 266 -27.60 6.72 -0.21
N TYR A 267 -27.54 7.70 0.70
CA TYR A 267 -27.65 7.44 2.13
C TYR A 267 -29.01 6.83 2.49
N ASP A 268 -30.10 7.34 1.90
CA ASP A 268 -31.45 6.80 2.08
C ASP A 268 -31.52 5.33 1.62
N LYS A 269 -30.93 5.00 0.46
CA LYS A 269 -30.82 3.60 0.00
C LYS A 269 -29.94 2.73 0.89
N ALA A 270 -28.86 3.28 1.44
CA ALA A 270 -28.00 2.55 2.37
C ALA A 270 -28.77 2.18 3.65
N VAL A 271 -29.52 3.11 4.26
CA VAL A 271 -30.25 2.85 5.50
C VAL A 271 -31.38 1.84 5.33
N GLU A 272 -31.98 1.73 4.14
CA GLU A 272 -32.97 0.69 3.86
C GLU A 272 -32.39 -0.72 4.11
N LEU A 273 -31.11 -0.92 3.75
CA LEU A 273 -30.36 -2.18 3.87
C LEU A 273 -29.52 -2.29 5.15
N ALA A 274 -29.52 -1.25 5.99
CA ALA A 274 -28.70 -1.20 7.19
C ALA A 274 -29.25 -2.10 8.31
N ASN A 275 -28.33 -2.78 9.00
CA ASN A 275 -28.60 -3.42 10.28
C ASN A 275 -28.67 -2.39 11.43
N LYS A 276 -29.04 -2.83 12.64
CA LYS A 276 -29.21 -1.93 13.81
C LYS A 276 -27.96 -1.07 14.10
N PRO A 277 -26.73 -1.62 14.23
CA PRO A 277 -25.54 -0.79 14.40
C PRO A 277 -25.30 0.21 13.26
N GLN A 278 -25.49 -0.22 12.01
CA GLN A 278 -25.32 0.64 10.84
C GLN A 278 -26.33 1.78 10.81
N LEU A 279 -27.61 1.53 11.11
CA LEU A 279 -28.63 2.58 11.22
C LEU A 279 -28.27 3.61 12.30
N ASN A 280 -27.75 3.14 13.44
CA ASN A 280 -27.30 4.02 14.51
C ASN A 280 -26.14 4.91 14.03
N PHE A 281 -25.13 4.29 13.41
CA PHE A 281 -24.01 4.98 12.80
C PHE A 281 -24.45 6.01 11.75
N MET A 282 -25.44 5.67 10.92
CA MET A 282 -25.98 6.59 9.92
C MET A 282 -26.69 7.79 10.55
N GLY A 283 -27.45 7.58 11.63
CA GLY A 283 -28.05 8.67 12.40
C GLY A 283 -27.00 9.66 12.92
N TYR A 284 -25.94 9.16 13.55
CA TYR A 284 -24.85 10.02 14.02
C TYR A 284 -24.05 10.66 12.88
N THR A 285 -23.86 9.95 11.76
CA THR A 285 -23.21 10.51 10.57
C THR A 285 -23.98 11.74 10.06
N MET A 286 -25.31 11.66 10.01
CA MET A 286 -26.15 12.81 9.62
C MET A 286 -26.12 13.93 10.66
N MET A 287 -26.12 13.61 11.97
CA MET A 287 -25.95 14.64 13.02
C MET A 287 -24.60 15.37 12.94
N GLY A 288 -23.53 14.67 12.60
CA GLY A 288 -22.19 15.24 12.40
C GLY A 288 -22.10 16.13 11.16
N LYS A 289 -22.94 15.85 10.15
CA LYS A 289 -23.14 16.68 8.96
C LYS A 289 -24.17 17.80 9.15
N GLU A 290 -24.65 18.00 10.39
CA GLU A 290 -25.73 18.96 10.73
C GLU A 290 -27.08 18.71 10.03
N LYS A 291 -27.27 17.54 9.41
CA LYS A 291 -28.52 17.12 8.78
C LYS A 291 -29.46 16.45 9.79
N ASN A 292 -29.86 17.21 10.81
CA ASN A 292 -30.56 16.65 11.98
C ASN A 292 -31.92 16.05 11.63
N GLU A 293 -32.62 16.57 10.62
CA GLU A 293 -33.89 16.01 10.14
C GLU A 293 -33.68 14.60 9.56
N LYS A 294 -32.63 14.40 8.76
CA LYS A 294 -32.27 13.08 8.22
C LYS A 294 -31.78 12.14 9.30
N ALA A 295 -30.99 12.64 10.26
CA ALA A 295 -30.61 11.85 11.43
C ALA A 295 -31.84 11.34 12.19
N MET A 296 -32.82 12.22 12.40
CA MET A 296 -34.09 11.89 13.06
C MET A 296 -34.85 10.79 12.32
N GLU A 297 -34.95 10.89 10.98
CA GLU A 297 -35.55 9.84 10.15
C GLU A 297 -34.87 8.48 10.36
N TYR A 298 -33.53 8.45 10.37
CA TYR A 298 -32.75 7.23 10.51
C TYR A 298 -32.86 6.62 11.91
N PHE A 299 -32.80 7.42 12.98
CA PHE A 299 -33.00 6.93 14.34
C PHE A 299 -34.43 6.43 14.56
N LYS A 300 -35.44 7.12 14.04
CA LYS A 300 -36.84 6.65 14.08
C LYS A 300 -37.00 5.32 13.35
N LEU A 301 -36.35 5.15 12.20
CA LEU A 301 -36.34 3.87 11.49
C LEU A 301 -35.68 2.77 12.34
N ASN A 302 -34.59 3.08 13.06
CA ASN A 302 -33.92 2.14 13.94
C ASN A 302 -34.80 1.70 15.12
N VAL A 303 -35.47 2.65 15.78
CA VAL A 303 -36.47 2.39 16.83
C VAL A 303 -37.62 1.55 16.28
N LYS A 304 -38.14 1.89 15.10
CA LYS A 304 -39.23 1.11 14.46
C LYS A 304 -38.83 -0.34 14.21
N ARG A 305 -37.58 -0.60 13.80
CA ARG A 305 -37.06 -1.95 13.53
C ARG A 305 -36.65 -2.70 14.80
N ASN A 306 -36.28 -1.98 15.87
CA ASN A 306 -35.72 -2.56 17.10
C ASN A 306 -36.36 -1.96 18.37
N PRO A 307 -37.70 -1.98 18.53
CA PRO A 307 -38.40 -1.19 19.57
C PRO A 307 -38.18 -1.67 21.01
N LYS A 308 -37.44 -2.77 21.22
CA LYS A 308 -37.11 -3.32 22.54
C LYS A 308 -35.63 -3.16 22.88
N ASP A 309 -34.86 -2.48 22.03
CA ASP A 309 -33.45 -2.22 22.26
C ASP A 309 -33.29 -0.85 22.93
N ALA A 310 -32.72 -0.82 24.12
CA ALA A 310 -32.58 0.42 24.87
C ALA A 310 -31.69 1.47 24.15
N ASN A 311 -30.66 1.03 23.41
CA ASN A 311 -29.70 1.93 22.76
C ASN A 311 -30.34 2.72 21.60
N VAL A 312 -31.29 2.13 20.87
CA VAL A 312 -31.93 2.85 19.76
C VAL A 312 -32.86 3.97 20.26
N HIS A 313 -33.49 3.78 21.42
CA HIS A 313 -34.27 4.83 22.09
C HIS A 313 -33.35 5.92 22.67
N ASP A 314 -32.25 5.55 23.31
CA ASP A 314 -31.26 6.51 23.82
C ASP A 314 -30.73 7.40 22.68
N SER A 315 -30.33 6.80 21.56
CA SER A 315 -29.81 7.52 20.39
C SER A 315 -30.87 8.44 19.74
N LEU A 316 -32.14 8.02 19.67
CA LEU A 316 -33.23 8.89 19.22
C LEU A 316 -33.47 10.05 20.21
N GLY A 317 -33.35 9.80 21.51
CA GLY A 317 -33.44 10.82 22.56
C GLY A 317 -32.38 11.90 22.42
N GLU A 318 -31.13 11.52 22.14
CA GLU A 318 -30.04 12.46 21.87
C GLU A 318 -30.31 13.33 20.64
N CYS A 319 -30.86 12.74 19.58
CA CYS A 319 -31.25 13.48 18.38
C CYS A 319 -32.37 14.50 18.69
N TYR A 320 -33.41 14.09 19.43
CA TYR A 320 -34.47 15.00 19.87
C TYR A 320 -33.95 16.15 20.72
N ARG A 321 -33.03 15.87 21.64
CA ARG A 321 -32.40 16.91 22.46
C ARG A 321 -31.61 17.89 21.61
N LYS A 322 -30.83 17.39 20.64
CA LYS A 322 -30.03 18.24 19.72
C LYS A 322 -30.91 19.21 18.92
N VAL A 323 -32.10 18.79 18.51
CA VAL A 323 -33.06 19.67 17.78
C VAL A 323 -33.99 20.46 18.70
N GLY A 324 -33.75 20.47 20.01
CA GLY A 324 -34.54 21.24 20.99
C GLY A 324 -35.90 20.64 21.35
N ASN A 325 -36.22 19.42 20.92
CA ASN A 325 -37.46 18.74 21.28
C ASN A 325 -37.31 17.97 22.61
N ASN A 326 -37.14 18.71 23.70
CA ASN A 326 -36.88 18.13 25.02
C ASN A 326 -37.98 17.18 25.49
N LYS A 327 -39.25 17.47 25.19
CA LYS A 327 -40.37 16.59 25.55
C LYS A 327 -40.25 15.20 24.92
N ALA A 328 -39.88 15.15 23.63
CA ALA A 328 -39.65 13.88 22.96
C ALA A 328 -38.35 13.20 23.46
N ALA A 329 -37.28 13.98 23.70
CA ALA A 329 -36.04 13.45 24.24
C ALA A 329 -36.24 12.73 25.58
N VAL A 330 -36.91 13.39 26.54
CA VAL A 330 -37.24 12.83 27.86
C VAL A 330 -38.01 11.52 27.72
N LYS A 331 -39.00 11.47 26.81
CA LYS A 331 -39.78 10.26 26.56
C LYS A 331 -38.90 9.10 26.09
N GLU A 332 -38.00 9.34 25.14
CA GLU A 332 -37.13 8.30 24.60
C GLU A 332 -36.09 7.82 25.61
N PHE A 333 -35.47 8.72 26.39
CA PHE A 333 -34.54 8.31 27.46
C PHE A 333 -35.23 7.49 28.56
N LYS A 334 -36.43 7.88 29.01
CA LYS A 334 -37.21 7.07 29.96
C LYS A 334 -37.60 5.71 29.39
N THR A 335 -37.91 5.65 28.09
CA THR A 335 -38.17 4.38 27.38
C THR A 335 -36.91 3.51 27.36
N SER A 336 -35.75 4.08 27.01
CA SER A 336 -34.45 3.40 27.07
C SER A 336 -34.19 2.77 28.44
N LEU A 337 -34.35 3.54 29.53
CA LEU A 337 -34.12 3.07 30.90
C LEU A 337 -35.09 1.95 31.32
N SER A 338 -36.31 1.93 30.78
CA SER A 338 -37.28 0.85 31.03
C SER A 338 -36.91 -0.48 30.35
N LEU A 339 -36.00 -0.47 29.38
CA LEU A 339 -35.63 -1.63 28.55
C LEU A 339 -34.33 -2.31 29.01
N SER A 340 -33.96 -2.15 30.29
CA SER A 340 -32.77 -2.77 30.89
C SER A 340 -31.46 -2.50 30.09
N PRO A 341 -31.07 -1.22 29.90
CA PRO A 341 -29.89 -0.87 29.11
C PRO A 341 -28.59 -1.40 29.72
N ILE A 342 -27.58 -1.63 28.87
CA ILE A 342 -26.21 -1.84 29.33
C ILE A 342 -25.69 -0.59 30.07
N PRO A 343 -24.68 -0.72 30.97
CA PRO A 343 -24.26 0.39 31.84
C PRO A 343 -23.94 1.70 31.12
N GLY A 344 -23.30 1.65 29.95
CA GLY A 344 -22.98 2.85 29.17
C GLY A 344 -24.22 3.60 28.68
N VAL A 345 -25.22 2.88 28.15
CA VAL A 345 -26.49 3.46 27.68
C VAL A 345 -27.30 3.97 28.88
N LYS A 346 -27.34 3.21 29.99
CA LYS A 346 -28.00 3.61 31.23
C LYS A 346 -27.45 4.95 31.74
N ALA A 347 -26.13 5.06 31.84
CA ALA A 347 -25.46 6.27 32.30
C ALA A 347 -25.70 7.46 31.35
N ASN A 348 -25.71 7.22 30.04
CA ASN A 348 -25.99 8.24 29.03
C ASN A 348 -27.40 8.83 29.16
N SER A 349 -28.41 7.96 29.24
CA SER A 349 -29.80 8.37 29.43
C SER A 349 -30.02 9.15 30.73
N ILE A 350 -29.46 8.68 31.85
CA ILE A 350 -29.54 9.37 33.15
C ILE A 350 -28.89 10.75 33.08
N ARG A 351 -27.69 10.86 32.49
CA ARG A 351 -26.99 12.14 32.34
C ARG A 351 -27.83 13.14 31.56
N ASN A 352 -28.34 12.74 30.40
CA ASN A 352 -29.18 13.61 29.57
C ASN A 352 -30.47 14.03 30.29
N LEU A 353 -31.13 13.13 31.03
CA LEU A 353 -32.33 13.46 31.82
C LEU A 353 -32.03 14.48 32.92
N LYS A 354 -30.93 14.31 33.68
CA LYS A 354 -30.50 15.27 34.71
C LYS A 354 -30.19 16.64 34.14
N GLU A 355 -29.48 16.70 33.01
CA GLU A 355 -29.19 17.96 32.30
C GLU A 355 -30.47 18.68 31.84
N MET A 356 -31.56 17.95 31.61
CA MET A 356 -32.88 18.50 31.29
C MET A 356 -33.77 18.77 32.52
N GLY A 357 -33.27 18.55 33.74
CA GLY A 357 -33.99 18.79 34.99
C GLY A 357 -35.01 17.72 35.38
N GLU A 358 -34.93 16.52 34.80
CA GLU A 358 -35.80 15.40 35.15
C GLU A 358 -35.28 14.62 36.36
N ASP A 359 -36.18 14.15 37.22
CA ASP A 359 -35.83 13.24 38.32
C ASP A 359 -35.48 11.85 37.78
N THR A 360 -34.30 11.35 38.18
CA THR A 360 -33.76 10.05 37.77
C THR A 360 -33.55 9.08 38.92
N SER A 361 -33.97 9.42 40.13
CA SER A 361 -33.73 8.65 41.36
C SER A 361 -34.19 7.20 41.28
N THR A 362 -35.23 6.91 40.49
CA THR A 362 -35.76 5.56 40.27
C THR A 362 -34.93 4.70 39.32
N TYR A 363 -33.93 5.29 38.65
CA TYR A 363 -33.07 4.61 37.68
C TYR A 363 -31.62 4.49 38.16
N GLU A 364 -31.24 5.10 39.28
CA GLU A 364 -29.90 4.96 39.85
C GLU A 364 -29.74 3.58 40.47
#